data_AF-A0A1I7TKB1-F1
#
_entry.id   AF-A0A1I7TKB1-F1
#
_cell.length_a   1.000
_cell.length_b   1.000
_cell.length_c   1.000
_cell.angle_alpha   90.00
_cell.angle_beta   90.00
_cell.angle_gamma   90.00
#
_symmetry.space_group_name_H-M   'P 1'
#
loop_
_entity.id
_entity.type
_entity.pdbx_description
1 polymer ?
#
loop_
_entity_poly.entity_id
_entity_poly.type
_entity_poly.pdbx_seq_one_letter_code
_entity_poly.pdbx_strand_id
1 'polypeptide(L)'
;MGKNTLKRAIELDIVDFAEHTSAHGIPRAYVSTGWRRYMWLLCFLFCLSCFGHQAYLIIERFNRYRISDDPICYFFYRNDIIVGVEIKFEEIKFPAVTICNMNPYKNSAARELGAIRNALEAFEMAIDKSDGNIHSMRKKRSSNSRMIPVDLMCKEENGMLMAHEYGHVECVSIS
;
A
#
# COMPACT_ATOMS: atom_id res chain seq x y z
N MET A 1 65.97 -28.85 13.89
CA MET A 1 64.88 -28.72 14.89
C MET A 1 64.08 -30.00 14.93
N GLY A 2 63.96 -30.63 16.11
CA GLY A 2 63.25 -31.90 16.24
C GLY A 2 61.74 -31.72 16.05
N LYS A 3 61.09 -32.68 15.41
CA LYS A 3 59.62 -32.69 15.20
C LYS A 3 58.85 -32.50 16.51
N ASN A 4 59.41 -32.94 17.63
CA ASN A 4 58.83 -32.82 18.98
C ASN A 4 58.87 -31.38 19.52
N THR A 5 59.91 -30.62 19.17
CA THR A 5 60.06 -29.22 19.58
C THR A 5 59.07 -28.32 18.82
N LEU A 6 58.85 -28.60 17.53
CA LEU A 6 57.86 -27.90 16.71
C LEU A 6 56.43 -28.16 17.19
N LYS A 7 56.08 -29.41 17.50
CA LYS A 7 54.76 -29.74 18.06
C LYS A 7 54.48 -28.99 19.35
N ARG A 8 55.46 -28.94 20.25
CA ARG A 8 55.31 -28.26 21.54
C ARG A 8 55.17 -26.74 21.39
N ALA A 9 55.86 -26.14 20.42
CA ALA A 9 55.70 -24.73 20.10
C ALA A 9 54.29 -24.42 19.56
N ILE A 10 53.80 -25.21 18.61
CA ILE A 10 52.45 -25.05 18.04
C ILE A 10 51.37 -25.24 19.11
N GLU A 11 51.53 -26.22 20.00
CA GLU A 11 50.59 -26.43 21.10
C GLU A 11 50.53 -25.22 22.02
N LEU A 12 51.67 -24.65 22.41
CA LEU A 12 51.71 -23.45 23.25
C LEU A 12 51.03 -22.25 22.57
N ASP A 13 51.28 -22.02 21.28
CA ASP A 13 50.64 -20.94 20.53
C ASP A 13 49.11 -21.11 20.42
N ILE A 14 48.63 -22.34 20.25
CA ILE A 14 47.19 -22.63 20.20
C ILE A 14 46.52 -22.37 21.55
N VAL A 15 47.19 -22.70 22.66
CA VAL A 15 46.67 -22.43 24.01
C VAL A 15 46.59 -20.94 24.28
N ASP A 16 47.68 -20.23 24.01
CA ASP A 16 47.75 -18.79 24.23
C ASP A 16 46.68 -18.03 23.42
N PHE A 17 46.47 -18.45 22.17
CA PHE A 17 45.39 -17.92 21.33
C PHE A 17 43.99 -18.25 21.86
N ALA A 18 43.77 -19.50 22.31
CA ALA A 18 42.47 -19.94 22.80
C ALA A 18 42.06 -19.25 24.12
N GLU A 19 43.01 -18.78 24.92
CA GLU A 19 42.75 -18.03 26.15
C GLU A 19 42.48 -16.54 25.90
N HIS A 20 43.12 -15.94 24.89
CA HIS A 20 43.02 -14.50 24.59
C HIS A 20 42.01 -14.15 23.48
N THR A 21 41.40 -15.13 22.83
CA THR A 21 40.39 -14.88 21.81
C THR A 21 39.08 -14.33 22.40
N SER A 22 38.46 -13.39 21.70
CA SER A 22 37.12 -12.89 22.04
C SER A 22 36.00 -13.91 21.76
N ALA A 23 36.32 -15.04 21.13
CA ALA A 23 35.37 -16.10 20.80
C ALA A 23 34.94 -16.87 22.07
N HIS A 24 33.77 -16.54 22.62
CA HIS A 24 33.25 -17.08 23.89
C HIS A 24 33.11 -18.62 24.00
N GLY A 25 33.12 -19.35 22.87
CA GLY A 25 33.00 -20.82 22.85
C GLY A 25 34.34 -21.58 22.90
N ILE A 26 35.43 -20.97 22.44
CA ILE A 26 36.73 -21.63 22.25
C ILE A 26 37.43 -21.93 23.60
N PRO A 27 37.51 -20.99 24.57
CA PRO A 27 38.11 -21.26 25.87
C PRO A 27 37.37 -22.37 26.64
N ARG A 28 36.02 -22.42 26.53
CA ARG A 28 35.20 -23.41 27.24
C ARG A 28 35.32 -24.82 26.68
N ALA A 29 35.48 -24.95 25.36
CA ALA A 29 35.75 -26.22 24.70
C ALA A 29 37.18 -26.71 24.96
N TYR A 30 38.14 -25.80 25.19
CA TYR A 30 39.52 -26.16 25.51
C TYR A 30 39.70 -26.60 26.99
N VAL A 31 39.13 -25.84 27.93
CA VAL A 31 39.23 -26.09 29.39
C VAL A 31 38.44 -27.33 29.84
N SER A 32 37.40 -27.74 29.10
CA SER A 32 36.58 -28.90 29.46
C SER A 32 37.23 -30.22 29.07
N THR A 33 37.15 -31.23 29.94
CA THR A 33 37.65 -32.60 29.68
C THR A 33 36.49 -33.60 29.52
N GLY A 34 36.75 -34.72 28.82
CA GLY A 34 35.79 -35.82 28.65
C GLY A 34 34.50 -35.44 27.91
N TRP A 35 33.35 -35.91 28.41
CA TRP A 35 32.03 -35.72 27.77
C TRP A 35 31.61 -34.26 27.64
N ARG A 36 31.98 -33.42 28.62
CA ARG A 36 31.64 -31.99 28.64
C ARG A 36 32.32 -31.24 27.50
N ARG A 37 33.52 -31.67 27.08
CA ARG A 37 34.23 -31.14 25.91
C ARG A 37 33.43 -31.33 24.62
N TYR A 38 32.92 -32.54 24.42
CA TYR A 38 32.09 -32.86 23.24
C TYR A 38 30.82 -32.03 23.21
N MET A 39 30.16 -31.82 24.36
CA MET A 39 28.98 -30.96 24.46
C MET A 39 29.29 -29.51 24.07
N TRP A 40 30.39 -28.93 24.57
CA TRP A 40 30.79 -27.56 24.23
C TRP A 40 31.18 -27.43 22.75
N LEU A 41 31.86 -28.43 22.17
CA LEU A 41 32.19 -28.45 20.75
C LEU A 41 30.93 -28.56 19.88
N LEU A 42 29.98 -29.42 20.23
CA LEU A 42 28.71 -29.53 19.51
C LEU A 42 27.91 -28.23 19.58
N CYS A 43 27.85 -27.59 20.74
CA CYS A 43 27.19 -26.30 20.91
C CYS A 43 27.85 -25.21 20.05
N PHE A 44 29.18 -25.13 20.06
CA PHE A 44 29.94 -24.20 19.22
C PHE A 44 29.70 -24.44 17.72
N LEU A 45 29.76 -25.69 17.27
CA LEU A 45 29.51 -26.06 15.88
C LEU A 45 28.07 -25.76 15.44
N PHE A 46 27.10 -26.01 16.32
CA PHE A 46 25.71 -25.65 16.07
C PHE A 46 25.56 -24.14 15.91
N CYS A 47 26.10 -23.35 16.84
CA CYS A 47 26.06 -21.88 16.75
C CYS A 47 26.77 -21.35 15.50
N LEU A 48 27.92 -21.92 15.13
CA LEU A 48 28.63 -21.57 13.90
C LEU A 48 27.81 -21.90 12.65
N SER A 49 27.12 -23.03 12.64
CA SER A 49 26.24 -23.44 11.52
C SER A 49 25.04 -22.52 11.40
N CYS A 50 24.39 -22.16 12.52
CA CYS A 50 23.30 -21.20 12.52
C CYS A 50 23.77 -19.82 12.05
N PHE A 51 24.93 -19.36 12.50
CA PHE A 51 25.51 -18.10 12.06
C PHE A 51 25.82 -18.12 10.56
N GLY A 52 26.44 -19.19 10.05
CA GLY A 52 26.71 -19.37 8.62
C GLY A 52 25.43 -19.39 7.78
N HIS A 53 24.39 -20.06 8.26
CA HIS A 53 23.08 -20.08 7.60
C HIS A 53 22.42 -18.68 7.57
N GLN A 54 22.44 -17.96 8.69
CA GLN A 54 21.92 -16.58 8.75
C GLN A 54 22.71 -15.64 7.81
N ALA A 55 24.04 -15.76 7.77
CA ALA A 55 24.88 -14.99 6.87
C ALA A 55 24.60 -15.32 5.40
N TYR A 56 24.43 -16.61 5.06
CA TYR A 56 24.03 -17.05 3.74
C TYR A 56 22.69 -16.44 3.33
N LEU A 57 21.66 -16.50 4.18
CA LEU A 57 20.34 -15.91 3.90
C LEU A 57 20.42 -14.40 3.70
N ILE A 58 21.25 -13.67 4.46
CA ILE A 58 21.43 -12.22 4.28
C ILE A 58 22.09 -11.91 2.93
N ILE A 59 23.12 -12.67 2.55
CA ILE A 59 23.81 -12.51 1.26
C ILE A 59 22.87 -12.88 0.11
N GLU A 60 22.14 -13.99 0.24
CA GLU A 60 21.13 -14.40 -0.73
C GLU A 60 20.06 -13.31 -0.86
N ARG A 61 19.54 -12.78 0.24
CA ARG A 61 18.57 -11.67 0.25
C ARG A 61 19.11 -10.42 -0.47
N PHE A 62 20.37 -10.07 -0.23
CA PHE A 62 21.02 -8.92 -0.89
C PHE A 62 21.19 -9.15 -2.39
N ASN A 63 21.59 -10.37 -2.79
CA ASN A 63 21.81 -10.72 -4.20
C ASN A 63 20.50 -11.02 -4.97
N ARG A 64 19.47 -11.54 -4.31
CA ARG A 64 18.12 -11.86 -4.86
C ARG A 64 17.29 -10.64 -5.18
N TYR A 65 17.58 -9.50 -4.54
CA TYR A 65 17.07 -8.21 -5.00
C TYR A 65 17.42 -7.94 -6.48
N ARG A 66 18.47 -8.58 -7.04
CA ARG A 66 18.87 -8.45 -8.44
C ARG A 66 18.29 -9.52 -9.38
N ILE A 67 17.82 -10.68 -8.88
CA ILE A 67 17.34 -11.80 -9.72
C ILE A 67 16.12 -12.44 -9.04
N SER A 68 14.94 -11.95 -9.39
CA SER A 68 13.66 -12.40 -8.85
C SER A 68 13.03 -13.46 -9.76
N ASP A 69 13.24 -14.75 -9.48
CA ASP A 69 12.49 -15.86 -10.12
C ASP A 69 12.45 -17.13 -9.24
N ASP A 70 12.35 -16.98 -7.91
CA ASP A 70 12.22 -18.14 -7.01
C ASP A 70 10.92 -18.09 -6.19
N PRO A 71 9.94 -18.97 -6.48
CA PRO A 71 8.57 -18.85 -6.00
C PRO A 71 8.40 -19.09 -4.49
N ILE A 72 9.31 -19.83 -3.84
CA ILE A 72 9.23 -20.08 -2.38
C ILE A 72 9.63 -18.83 -1.59
N CYS A 73 10.64 -18.10 -2.05
CA CYS A 73 11.12 -16.90 -1.38
C CYS A 73 10.10 -15.74 -1.54
N TYR A 74 9.44 -15.66 -2.70
CA TYR A 74 8.45 -14.63 -3.00
C TYR A 74 7.23 -14.65 -2.06
N PHE A 75 6.83 -15.83 -1.57
CA PHE A 75 5.71 -15.96 -0.64
C PHE A 75 6.04 -15.42 0.77
N PHE A 76 7.27 -15.62 1.25
CA PHE A 76 7.69 -15.13 2.57
C PHE A 76 8.07 -13.64 2.57
N TYR A 77 8.65 -13.14 1.47
CA TYR A 77 9.23 -11.78 1.38
C TYR A 77 8.26 -10.70 0.87
N ARG A 78 7.03 -11.06 0.49
CA ARG A 78 5.98 -10.14 0.00
C ARG A 78 5.52 -9.09 1.03
N ASN A 79 5.91 -9.22 2.31
CA ASN A 79 5.42 -8.37 3.39
C ASN A 79 6.35 -7.20 3.75
N ASP A 80 7.54 -7.10 3.15
CA ASP A 80 8.57 -6.15 3.58
C ASP A 80 8.69 -4.92 2.66
N ILE A 81 7.67 -4.60 1.85
CA ILE A 81 7.67 -3.35 1.10
C ILE A 81 7.33 -2.22 2.08
N ILE A 82 8.36 -1.68 2.71
CA ILE A 82 8.28 -0.52 3.60
C ILE A 82 8.09 0.71 2.70
N VAL A 83 6.83 1.06 2.43
CA VAL A 83 6.51 2.33 1.76
C VAL A 83 6.62 3.47 2.77
N GLY A 84 7.63 4.33 2.59
CA GLY A 84 7.71 5.60 3.30
C GLY A 84 6.66 6.55 2.72
N VAL A 85 5.51 6.68 3.40
CA VAL A 85 4.50 7.66 3.02
C VAL A 85 4.87 8.99 3.65
N GLU A 86 5.39 9.90 2.84
CA GLU A 86 5.65 11.28 3.24
C GLU A 86 4.59 12.20 2.61
N ILE A 87 3.97 13.04 3.44
CA ILE A 87 3.02 14.07 2.97
C ILE A 87 3.85 15.27 2.53
N LYS A 88 3.91 15.51 1.21
CA LYS A 88 4.52 16.71 0.63
C LYS A 88 3.45 17.76 0.38
N PHE A 89 3.66 18.97 0.89
CA PHE A 89 2.79 20.12 0.63
C PHE A 89 3.33 20.86 -0.60
N GLU A 90 2.83 20.48 -1.78
CA GLU A 90 3.08 21.16 -3.06
C GLU A 90 1.75 21.65 -3.64
N GLU A 91 1.79 22.70 -4.46
CA GLU A 91 0.62 23.17 -5.20
C GLU A 91 0.23 22.12 -6.26
N ILE A 92 -0.78 21.30 -5.93
CA ILE A 92 -1.26 20.25 -6.81
C ILE A 92 -2.24 20.80 -7.85
N LYS A 93 -2.16 20.27 -9.08
CA LYS A 93 -3.13 20.58 -10.12
C LYS A 93 -4.50 20.01 -9.74
N PHE A 94 -5.55 20.79 -9.94
CA PHE A 94 -6.92 20.34 -9.73
C PHE A 94 -7.22 19.11 -10.61
N PRO A 95 -7.75 18.00 -10.04
CA PRO A 95 -7.98 16.78 -10.80
C PRO A 95 -9.10 16.97 -11.83
N ALA A 96 -9.09 16.16 -12.88
CA ALA A 96 -10.24 16.06 -13.77
C ALA A 96 -11.40 15.40 -13.00
N VAL A 97 -12.49 16.14 -12.79
CA VAL A 97 -13.70 15.62 -12.17
C VAL A 97 -14.68 15.19 -13.26
N THR A 98 -14.89 13.88 -13.40
CA THR A 98 -15.88 13.32 -14.32
C THR A 98 -17.14 12.94 -13.55
N ILE A 99 -18.25 13.61 -13.85
CA ILE A 99 -19.55 13.30 -13.27
C ILE A 99 -20.38 12.57 -14.33
N CYS A 100 -20.81 11.34 -14.03
CA CYS A 100 -21.70 10.57 -14.89
C CYS A 100 -23.11 10.56 -14.31
N ASN A 101 -24.11 10.68 -15.19
CA ASN A 101 -25.50 10.39 -14.83
C ASN A 101 -25.62 8.89 -14.53
N MET A 102 -26.22 8.53 -13.40
CA MET A 102 -26.48 7.12 -13.05
C MET A 102 -27.39 6.43 -14.06
N ASN A 103 -28.25 7.20 -14.74
CA ASN A 103 -29.05 6.65 -15.81
C ASN A 103 -28.26 6.61 -17.13
N PRO A 104 -27.97 5.41 -17.67
CA PRO A 104 -27.19 5.26 -18.90
C PRO A 104 -27.94 5.72 -20.16
N TYR A 105 -29.27 5.83 -20.12
CA TYR A 105 -30.07 6.18 -21.30
C TYR A 105 -31.08 7.29 -21.04
N LYS A 106 -31.07 8.31 -21.90
CA LYS A 106 -32.18 9.27 -21.96
C LYS A 106 -33.44 8.53 -22.43
N ASN A 107 -34.56 8.66 -21.72
CA ASN A 107 -35.81 7.93 -22.02
C ASN A 107 -36.23 8.08 -23.51
N SER A 108 -36.13 9.29 -24.06
CA SER A 108 -36.45 9.56 -25.47
C SER A 108 -35.58 8.75 -26.45
N ALA A 109 -34.29 8.57 -26.14
CA ALA A 109 -33.36 7.80 -26.96
C ALA A 109 -33.52 6.28 -26.74
N ALA A 110 -33.84 5.88 -25.51
CA ALA A 110 -34.10 4.47 -25.16
C ALA A 110 -35.31 3.89 -25.92
N ARG A 111 -36.31 4.72 -26.22
CA ARG A 111 -37.50 4.35 -27.00
C ARG A 111 -37.28 4.31 -28.52
N GLU A 112 -36.17 4.86 -29.02
CA GLU A 112 -35.83 4.85 -30.45
C GLU A 112 -35.11 3.55 -30.85
N LEU A 113 -34.32 2.99 -29.93
CA LEU A 113 -33.62 1.71 -30.13
C LEU A 113 -34.58 0.53 -29.91
N GLY A 114 -34.89 -0.21 -30.98
CA GLY A 114 -35.91 -1.27 -30.97
C GLY A 114 -35.73 -2.33 -29.88
N ALA A 115 -34.49 -2.73 -29.57
CA ALA A 115 -34.21 -3.72 -28.53
C ALA A 115 -34.52 -3.20 -27.11
N ILE A 116 -34.23 -1.92 -26.85
CA ILE A 116 -34.44 -1.29 -25.55
C ILE A 116 -35.91 -0.90 -25.38
N ARG A 117 -36.56 -0.41 -26.45
CA ARG A 117 -38.00 -0.11 -26.47
C ARG A 117 -38.85 -1.31 -26.07
N ASN A 118 -38.61 -2.46 -26.69
CA ASN A 118 -39.42 -3.66 -26.42
C ASN A 118 -39.26 -4.15 -24.97
N ALA A 119 -38.04 -4.06 -24.43
CA ALA A 119 -37.80 -4.36 -23.02
C ALA A 119 -38.53 -3.36 -22.10
N LEU A 120 -38.44 -2.07 -22.38
CA LEU A 120 -39.14 -1.02 -21.62
C LEU A 120 -40.66 -1.21 -21.64
N GLU A 121 -41.25 -1.52 -22.79
CA GLU A 121 -42.69 -1.75 -22.92
C GLU A 121 -43.16 -3.00 -22.15
N ALA A 122 -42.37 -4.09 -22.18
CA ALA A 122 -42.66 -5.28 -21.39
C ALA A 122 -42.60 -5.02 -19.88
N PHE A 123 -41.64 -4.21 -19.43
CA PHE A 123 -41.55 -3.77 -18.04
C PHE A 123 -42.70 -2.84 -17.65
N GLU A 124 -43.03 -1.84 -18.47
CA GLU A 124 -44.16 -0.92 -18.22
C GLU A 124 -45.48 -1.70 -18.11
N MET A 125 -45.70 -2.70 -18.98
CA MET A 125 -46.88 -3.57 -18.94
C MET A 125 -46.91 -4.46 -17.69
N ALA A 126 -45.76 -4.97 -17.24
CA ALA A 126 -45.68 -5.76 -16.01
C ALA A 126 -45.93 -4.90 -14.76
N ILE A 127 -45.44 -3.65 -14.76
CA ILE A 127 -45.67 -2.67 -13.68
C ILE A 127 -47.15 -2.32 -13.61
N ASP A 128 -47.78 -1.96 -14.73
CA ASP A 128 -49.20 -1.61 -14.81
C ASP A 128 -50.11 -2.76 -14.34
N LYS A 129 -49.73 -4.01 -14.66
CA LYS A 129 -50.43 -5.20 -14.19
C LYS A 129 -50.26 -5.45 -12.69
N SER A 130 -49.14 -5.03 -12.11
CA SER A 130 -48.83 -5.20 -10.68
C SER A 130 -49.39 -4.07 -9.80
N ASP A 131 -49.61 -2.88 -10.37
CA ASP A 131 -49.96 -1.67 -9.64
C ASP A 131 -51.45 -1.35 -9.80
N GLY A 132 -52.28 -2.10 -9.06
CA GLY A 132 -53.70 -1.81 -8.92
C GLY A 132 -53.92 -0.47 -8.21
N ASN A 133 -53.91 0.62 -8.98
CA ASN A 133 -54.50 1.93 -8.65
C ASN A 133 -53.78 2.83 -7.63
N ILE A 134 -52.49 3.17 -7.81
CA ILE A 134 -51.93 4.44 -7.26
C ILE A 134 -50.92 5.08 -8.24
N HIS A 135 -51.40 5.60 -9.37
CA HIS A 135 -50.63 6.61 -10.09
C HIS A 135 -50.64 7.91 -9.26
N SER A 136 -49.62 8.09 -8.41
CA SER A 136 -49.18 9.42 -8.02
C SER A 136 -48.77 10.12 -9.30
N MET A 137 -49.71 10.86 -9.90
CA MET A 137 -49.46 11.76 -11.02
C MET A 137 -48.30 12.65 -10.60
N ARG A 138 -47.10 12.35 -11.13
CA ARG A 138 -45.91 13.17 -10.89
C ARG A 138 -46.25 14.55 -11.43
N LYS A 139 -46.66 15.45 -10.52
CA LYS A 139 -46.99 16.83 -10.84
C LYS A 139 -45.74 17.41 -11.49
N LYS A 140 -45.77 17.61 -12.82
CA LYS A 140 -44.70 18.27 -13.55
C LYS A 140 -44.49 19.60 -12.81
N ARG A 141 -43.32 19.80 -12.20
CA ARG A 141 -43.00 21.10 -11.60
C ARG A 141 -43.22 22.12 -12.71
N SER A 142 -44.19 23.02 -12.51
CA SER A 142 -44.44 24.11 -13.44
C SER A 142 -43.11 24.83 -13.63
N SER A 143 -42.67 24.95 -14.88
CA SER A 143 -41.47 25.67 -15.28
C SER A 143 -41.66 27.19 -15.12
N ASN A 144 -42.35 27.62 -14.06
CA ASN A 144 -42.52 29.02 -13.71
C ASN A 144 -41.71 29.41 -12.48
N SER A 145 -40.97 28.46 -11.88
CA SER A 145 -39.78 28.83 -11.13
C SER A 145 -38.76 29.27 -12.17
N ARG A 146 -38.64 30.59 -12.39
CA ARG A 146 -37.41 31.17 -12.92
C ARG A 146 -36.30 30.58 -12.05
N MET A 147 -35.55 29.62 -12.59
CA MET A 147 -34.25 29.28 -12.04
C MET A 147 -33.48 30.56 -12.26
N ILE A 148 -33.44 31.41 -11.23
CA ILE A 148 -32.51 32.52 -11.20
C ILE A 148 -31.17 31.79 -11.26
N PRO A 149 -30.38 31.91 -12.36
CA PRO A 149 -28.99 31.47 -12.29
C PRO A 149 -28.46 32.10 -11.00
N VAL A 150 -27.68 31.36 -10.22
CA VAL A 150 -26.97 31.98 -9.11
C VAL A 150 -25.94 32.90 -9.77
N ASP A 151 -26.42 34.03 -10.30
CA ASP A 151 -25.61 35.17 -10.65
C ASP A 151 -24.84 35.44 -9.38
N LEU A 152 -23.52 35.46 -9.50
CA LEU A 152 -22.64 35.90 -8.44
C LEU A 152 -23.09 37.31 -8.07
N MET A 153 -23.94 37.41 -7.05
CA MET A 153 -24.41 38.67 -6.50
C MET A 153 -23.22 39.27 -5.75
N CYS A 154 -22.33 39.93 -6.48
CA CYS A 154 -21.32 40.78 -5.88
C CYS A 154 -21.91 42.21 -5.84
N LYS A 155 -21.88 42.84 -4.67
CA LYS A 155 -22.34 44.22 -4.44
C LYS A 155 -21.13 45.15 -4.53
N GLU A 156 -21.20 46.17 -5.37
CA GLU A 156 -20.14 47.18 -5.47
C GLU A 156 -20.38 48.28 -4.42
N GLU A 157 -19.44 48.44 -3.49
CA GLU A 157 -19.47 49.49 -2.48
C GLU A 157 -18.07 50.12 -2.39
N ASN A 158 -17.98 51.43 -2.65
CA ASN A 158 -16.72 52.19 -2.68
C ASN A 158 -15.67 51.64 -3.68
N GLY A 159 -16.09 51.16 -4.85
CA GLY A 159 -15.19 50.67 -5.91
C GLY A 159 -14.58 49.30 -5.63
N MET A 160 -15.09 48.57 -4.62
CA MET A 160 -14.72 47.18 -4.33
C MET A 160 -15.97 46.29 -4.43
N LEU A 161 -15.84 45.16 -5.13
CA LEU A 161 -16.88 44.13 -5.25
C LEU A 161 -16.83 43.24 -4.01
N MET A 162 -17.90 43.26 -3.21
CA MET A 162 -18.05 42.50 -1.97
C MET A 162 -19.11 41.40 -2.17
N ALA A 163 -18.91 40.23 -1.56
CA ALA A 163 -19.92 39.18 -1.59
C ALA A 163 -21.21 39.64 -0.89
N HIS A 164 -22.36 39.44 -1.52
CA HIS A 164 -23.66 39.70 -0.90
C HIS A 164 -23.86 38.77 0.32
N GLU A 165 -24.66 39.18 1.31
CA GLU A 165 -24.90 38.44 2.57
C GLU A 165 -25.50 37.02 2.37
N TYR A 166 -25.94 36.71 1.15
CA TYR A 166 -26.47 35.40 0.74
C TYR A 166 -25.70 34.80 -0.46
N GLY A 167 -24.53 35.35 -0.80
CA GLY A 167 -23.70 34.99 -1.96
C GLY A 167 -22.55 34.04 -1.63
N HIS A 168 -21.98 33.42 -2.66
CA HIS A 168 -20.84 32.50 -2.55
C HIS A 168 -19.53 33.26 -2.30
N VAL A 169 -18.63 32.68 -1.48
CA VAL A 169 -17.36 33.29 -1.02
C VAL A 169 -16.30 33.52 -2.13
N GLU A 170 -16.60 33.20 -3.38
CA GLU A 170 -15.67 33.31 -4.52
C GLU A 170 -15.94 34.55 -5.40
N CYS A 171 -16.20 35.72 -4.81
CA CYS A 171 -16.06 37.00 -5.53
C CYS A 171 -14.55 37.35 -5.58
N VAL A 172 -13.80 36.75 -6.50
CA VAL A 172 -12.40 37.10 -6.76
C VAL A 172 -12.36 38.15 -7.86
N SER A 173 -11.85 39.34 -7.53
CA SER A 173 -11.57 40.43 -8.46
C SER A 173 -10.57 39.97 -9.52
N ILE A 174 -10.99 39.91 -10.78
CA ILE A 174 -10.07 39.87 -11.92
C ILE A 174 -9.61 41.32 -12.14
N SER A 175 -8.36 41.58 -11.81
CA SER A 175 -7.64 42.83 -12.09
C SER A 175 -7.49 43.10 -13.59
#